data_AF-A0A8S2TSZ5-F1
#
_entry.id   AF-A0A8S2TSZ5-F1
#
_cell.length_a   1.000
_cell.length_b   1.000
_cell.length_c   1.000
_cell.angle_alpha   90.00
_cell.angle_beta   90.00
_cell.angle_gamma   90.00
#
_symmetry.space_group_name_H-M   'P 1'
#
loop_
_entity.id
_entity.type
_entity.pdbx_description
1 polymer ?
#
loop_
_entity_poly.entity_id
_entity_poly.type
_entity_poly.pdbx_seq_one_letter_code
_entity_poly.pdbx_strand_id
1 'polypeptide(L)' 'LSINGIMAPIPRNEKINFDPGTKYHIAANVPYLRYFIVEIVQFQFHHAMCGFQGITERLYMCDVYGNKYVGEKFKEM' A
#
# COMPACT_ATOMS: atom_id res chain seq x y z
N LEU A 1 -6.74 -13.22 18.99
CA LEU A 1 -7.26 -12.97 17.61
C LEU A 1 -6.09 -13.07 16.64
N SER A 2 -6.20 -13.87 15.57
CA SER A 2 -5.21 -13.87 14.49
C SER A 2 -5.29 -12.55 13.72
N ILE A 3 -4.17 -12.05 13.21
CA ILE A 3 -4.08 -10.73 12.55
C ILE A 3 -5.04 -10.61 11.35
N ASN A 4 -5.27 -11.70 10.62
CA ASN A 4 -6.09 -11.70 9.40
C ASN A 4 -7.49 -12.33 9.59
N GLY A 5 -7.80 -12.90 10.75
CA GLY A 5 -9.11 -13.53 11.01
C GLY A 5 -9.45 -14.75 10.13
N ILE A 6 -8.48 -15.36 9.44
CA ILE A 6 -8.68 -16.51 8.54
C ILE A 6 -8.15 -17.83 9.12
N MET A 7 -8.64 -18.95 8.59
CA MET A 7 -8.21 -20.33 8.92
C MET A 7 -8.02 -21.14 7.63
N ALA A 8 -7.11 -22.10 7.65
CA ALA A 8 -6.96 -23.05 6.55
C ALA A 8 -8.23 -23.95 6.44
N PRO A 9 -8.73 -24.22 5.23
CA PRO A 9 -9.92 -25.07 5.04
C PRO A 9 -9.63 -26.57 5.29
N ILE A 10 -8.36 -26.96 5.38
CA ILE A 10 -7.89 -28.30 5.68
C ILE A 10 -6.72 -28.24 6.69
N PRO A 11 -6.49 -29.31 7.48
CA PRO A 11 -5.33 -29.37 8.37
C PRO A 11 -4.01 -29.22 7.63
N ARG A 12 -3.04 -28.53 8.23
CA ARG A 12 -1.67 -28.38 7.72
C ARG A 12 -0.71 -29.27 8.49
N ASN A 13 0.27 -29.82 7.77
CA ASN A 13 1.37 -30.59 8.34
C ASN A 13 2.69 -29.84 8.07
N GLU A 14 3.27 -29.28 9.13
CA GLU A 14 4.50 -28.46 9.08
C GLU A 14 5.71 -29.18 8.48
N LYS A 15 5.74 -30.52 8.50
CA LYS A 15 6.84 -31.30 7.90
C LYS A 15 6.83 -31.30 6.37
N ILE A 16 5.68 -31.04 5.76
CA ILE A 16 5.50 -31.12 4.29
C ILE A 16 4.90 -29.83 3.69
N ASN A 17 4.25 -28.99 4.50
CA ASN A 17 3.62 -27.76 4.04
C ASN A 17 4.46 -26.55 4.47
N PHE A 18 4.87 -25.77 3.48
CA PHE A 18 5.40 -24.42 3.66
C PHE A 18 4.49 -23.43 2.92
N ASP A 19 3.30 -23.19 3.47
CA ASP A 19 2.27 -22.33 2.87
C ASP A 19 2.79 -20.92 2.49
N PRO A 20 3.64 -20.24 3.30
CA PRO A 20 4.21 -18.95 2.90
C PRO A 20 5.01 -19.03 1.60
N GLY A 21 5.63 -20.18 1.30
CA GLY A 21 6.39 -20.40 0.08
C GLY A 21 5.56 -20.32 -1.21
N THR A 22 4.24 -20.45 -1.14
CA THR A 22 3.36 -20.26 -2.32
C THR A 22 3.07 -18.79 -2.62
N LYS A 23 3.55 -17.86 -1.79
CA LYS A 23 3.52 -16.42 -2.09
C LYS A 23 4.83 -16.04 -2.79
N TYR A 24 4.70 -15.50 -4.01
CA TYR A 24 5.84 -15.07 -4.84
C TYR A 24 6.96 -14.36 -4.06
N HIS A 25 6.60 -13.41 -3.20
CA HIS A 25 7.56 -12.61 -2.44
C HIS A 25 8.46 -13.41 -1.51
N ILE A 26 7.97 -14.52 -0.96
CA ILE A 26 8.77 -15.42 -0.14
C ILE A 26 9.71 -16.23 -1.04
N ALA A 27 9.20 -16.86 -2.10
CA ALA A 27 9.99 -17.69 -3.01
C ALA A 27 11.07 -16.91 -3.77
N ALA A 28 10.77 -15.65 -4.15
CA ALA A 28 11.67 -14.79 -4.91
C ALA A 28 12.54 -13.87 -4.01
N ASN A 29 12.48 -14.02 -2.68
CA ASN A 29 13.20 -13.19 -1.71
C ASN A 29 12.99 -11.67 -1.93
N VAL A 30 11.73 -11.28 -2.13
CA VAL A 30 11.33 -9.90 -2.39
C VAL A 30 10.69 -9.30 -1.13
N PRO A 31 11.21 -8.19 -0.58
CA PRO A 31 10.67 -7.60 0.66
C PRO A 31 9.19 -7.24 0.59
N TYR A 32 8.40 -7.67 1.59
CA TYR A 32 6.95 -7.46 1.62
C TYR A 32 6.52 -6.18 2.35
N LEU A 33 7.32 -5.69 3.30
CA LEU A 33 6.98 -4.52 4.12
C LEU A 33 6.68 -3.26 3.29
N ARG A 34 7.29 -3.16 2.09
CA ARG A 34 7.03 -2.06 1.14
C ARG A 34 5.56 -1.90 0.79
N TYR A 35 4.77 -2.97 0.75
CA TYR A 35 3.33 -2.86 0.43
C TYR A 35 2.56 -2.17 1.56
N PHE A 36 2.88 -2.51 2.83
CA PHE A 36 2.26 -1.86 3.98
C PHE A 36 2.64 -0.38 4.07
N ILE A 37 3.91 -0.05 3.83
CA ILE A 37 4.40 1.34 3.90
C ILE A 37 3.83 2.17 2.75
N VAL A 38 3.85 1.65 1.51
CA VAL A 38 3.31 2.36 0.35
C VAL A 38 1.83 2.66 0.54
N GLU A 39 1.05 1.76 1.15
CA GLU A 39 -0.37 2.00 1.42
C GLU A 39 -0.59 3.23 2.31
N ILE A 40 0.30 3.52 3.26
CA ILE A 40 0.22 4.71 4.11
C ILE A 40 0.74 5.95 3.38
N VAL A 41 1.93 5.83 2.79
CA VAL A 41 2.64 6.96 2.17
C VAL A 41 1.89 7.48 0.94
N GLN A 42 1.26 6.62 0.15
CA GLN A 42 0.48 7.05 -1.02
C GLN A 42 -0.64 8.03 -0.62
N PHE A 43 -1.30 7.82 0.51
CA PHE A 43 -2.35 8.72 0.99
C PHE A 43 -1.79 9.97 1.66
N GLN A 44 -0.60 9.92 2.27
CA GLN A 44 0.09 11.11 2.75
C GLN A 44 0.46 12.05 1.59
N PHE A 45 1.00 11.49 0.50
CA PHE A 45 1.28 12.25 -0.72
C PHE A 45 0.01 12.77 -1.37
N HIS A 46 -1.02 11.93 -1.52
CA HIS A 46 -2.31 12.36 -2.08
C HIS A 46 -2.91 13.51 -1.27
N HIS A 47 -2.96 13.39 0.06
CA HIS A 47 -3.43 14.46 0.95
C HIS A 47 -2.62 15.76 0.77
N ALA A 48 -1.29 15.69 0.74
CA ALA A 48 -0.44 16.86 0.55
C ALA A 48 -0.66 17.52 -0.83
N MET A 49 -0.69 16.72 -1.89
CA MET A 49 -0.92 17.19 -3.25
C MET A 49 -2.29 17.86 -3.41
N CYS A 50 -3.35 17.27 -2.85
CA CYS A 50 -4.69 17.86 -2.83
C CYS A 50 -4.75 19.15 -2.01
N GLY A 51 -4.02 19.20 -0.89
CA GLY A 51 -3.87 20.40 -0.07
C GLY A 51 -3.28 21.58 -0.84
N PHE A 52 -2.33 21.35 -1.75
CA PHE A 52 -1.78 22.40 -2.62
C PHE A 52 -2.80 23.00 -3.58
N GLN A 53 -3.92 22.31 -3.84
CA GLN A 53 -5.05 22.79 -4.65
C GLN A 53 -6.19 23.36 -3.79
N GLY A 54 -6.02 23.41 -2.46
CA GLY A 54 -7.07 23.83 -1.53
C GLY A 54 -8.14 22.78 -1.23
N ILE A 55 -7.93 21.50 -1.60
CA ILE A 55 -8.88 20.40 -1.35
C ILE A 55 -8.39 19.57 -0.15
N THR A 56 -9.10 19.61 0.98
CA THR A 56 -8.70 18.90 2.21
C THR A 56 -9.73 17.90 2.74
N GLU A 57 -11.02 18.04 2.40
CA GLU A 57 -12.08 17.18 2.96
C GLU A 57 -12.46 16.01 2.04
N ARG A 58 -12.80 16.30 0.78
CA ARG A 58 -13.24 15.27 -0.20
C ARG A 58 -12.05 14.72 -1.00
N LEU A 59 -11.03 14.20 -0.30
CA LEU A 59 -9.79 13.71 -0.91
C LEU A 59 -10.01 12.63 -1.98
N TYR A 60 -11.05 11.80 -1.83
CA TYR A 60 -11.42 10.78 -2.81
C TYR A 60 -11.97 11.36 -4.14
N MET A 61 -12.33 12.65 -4.18
CA MET A 61 -12.74 13.37 -5.40
C MET A 61 -11.61 14.23 -5.97
N CYS A 62 -10.49 14.34 -5.26
CA CYS A 62 -9.38 15.17 -5.71
C CYS A 62 -8.71 14.56 -6.94
N ASP A 63 -8.52 15.39 -7.97
CA ASP A 63 -7.73 15.08 -9.15
C ASP A 63 -6.57 16.07 -9.25
N VAL A 64 -5.37 15.57 -9.50
CA VAL A 64 -4.14 16.38 -9.65
C VAL A 64 -3.76 16.59 -11.12
N TYR A 65 -4.50 15.99 -12.05
CA TYR A 65 -4.22 16.05 -13.47
C TYR A 65 -4.13 17.48 -13.99
N GLY A 66 -3.10 17.76 -14.79
CA GLY A 66 -2.89 19.07 -15.43
C GLY A 66 -2.42 20.19 -14.49
N ASN A 67 -2.35 19.98 -13.17
CA ASN A 67 -1.91 21.00 -12.22
C ASN A 67 -0.38 21.07 -12.13
N LYS A 68 0.22 22.02 -12.85
CA LYS A 68 1.68 22.22 -12.87
C LYS A 68 2.26 22.55 -11.49
N TYR A 69 1.55 23.35 -10.69
CA TYR A 69 2.01 23.74 -9.35
C TYR A 69 2.10 22.53 -8.41
N VAL A 70 1.10 21.63 -8.44
CA VAL A 70 1.16 20.36 -7.69
C VAL A 70 2.31 19.48 -8.20
N GLY A 71 2.51 19.39 -9.51
CA GLY A 71 3.61 18.64 -10.10
C GLY A 71 4.99 19.15 -9.66
N GLU A 72 5.18 20.47 -9.59
CA GLU A 72 6.39 21.09 -9.06
C GLU A 72 6.61 20.71 -7.58
N LYS A 73 5.56 20.79 -6.76
CA LYS A 73 5.63 20.40 -5.35
C LYS A 73 5.92 18.90 -5.16
N PHE A 74 5.34 18.04 -5.99
CA PHE A 74 5.60 16.60 -5.94
C PHE A 74 7.04 16.25 -6.31
N LYS A 75 7.66 17.01 -7.23
CA LYS A 75 9.08 16.82 -7.59
C LYS A 75 10.04 17.20 -6.45
N GLU A 76 9.61 18.06 -5.52
CA GLU A 76 10.38 18.49 -4.35
C GLU A 76 10.29 17.52 -3.15
N MET A 77 9.36 16.54 -3.20
CA MET A 77 9.23 15.48 -2.19
C MET A 77 10.32 14.42 -2.34
#